data_AF-A0A101HK53-F1
#
_entry.id   AF-A0A101HK53-F1
#
_cell.length_a   1.000
_cell.length_b   1.000
_cell.length_c   1.000
_cell.angle_alpha   90.00
_cell.angle_beta   90.00
_cell.angle_gamma   90.00
#
_symmetry.space_group_name_H-M   'P 1'
#
loop_
_entity.id
_entity.type
_entity.pdbx_description
1 polymer ?
#
loop_
_entity_poly.entity_id
_entity_poly.type
_entity_poly.pdbx_seq_one_letter_code
_entity_poly.pdbx_strand_id
1 'polypeptide(L)'
;MNESLLNELSEGILMVDEGLVISYANLSAKKLLGEIEGSALPDALHVQGISNIVDSFISGSHYCTDTVFVKDETTHYLKIKVSPPYVIARNITSEKLFESAKMDFVNSIVHEFSTPLAVINGYVQLLIEKNKELPAEVSETIDRIARSTNRLSRLVEELGILSNLELQNYRVKIETVNLRELVDEAVFDLEGKWSRKKLKIITDVSQNIYAAVDSMLLFRVISNLISNAVKYSSVGNTIEV
;
A
#
# COMPACT_ATOMS: atom_id res chain seq x y z
N MET A 1 -5.18 -30.48 30.13
CA MET A 1 -4.97 -30.13 28.71
C MET A 1 -4.00 -31.14 28.13
N ASN A 2 -4.22 -31.67 26.92
CA ASN A 2 -3.44 -32.82 26.42
C ASN A 2 -2.18 -32.31 25.71
N GLU A 3 -1.02 -32.34 26.36
CA GLU A 3 0.25 -31.81 25.83
C GLU A 3 0.64 -32.42 24.48
N SER A 4 0.22 -33.67 24.22
CA SER A 4 0.42 -34.33 22.93
C SER A 4 -0.25 -33.60 21.76
N LEU A 5 -1.41 -32.97 21.95
CA LEU A 5 -2.11 -32.23 20.89
C LEU A 5 -1.43 -30.89 20.59
N LEU A 6 -0.85 -30.24 21.60
CA LEU A 6 -0.16 -28.95 21.43
C LEU A 6 1.17 -29.11 20.68
N ASN A 7 1.80 -30.28 20.78
CA ASN A 7 3.05 -30.59 20.06
C ASN A 7 2.85 -30.89 18.56
N GLU A 8 1.63 -31.19 18.12
CA GLU A 8 1.30 -31.38 16.70
C GLU A 8 1.08 -30.05 15.96
N LEU A 9 0.92 -28.95 16.70
CA LEU A 9 0.71 -27.62 16.12
C LEU A 9 2.02 -27.04 15.60
N SER A 10 1.96 -26.46 14.41
CA SER A 10 3.09 -25.75 13.78
C SER A 10 3.41 -24.41 14.46
N GLU A 11 2.45 -23.85 15.19
CA GLU A 11 2.62 -22.61 15.95
C GLU A 11 3.31 -22.90 17.29
N GLY A 12 4.21 -22.00 17.71
CA GLY A 12 4.81 -22.04 19.03
C GLY A 12 3.81 -21.61 20.08
N ILE A 13 3.55 -22.45 21.08
CA ILE A 13 2.62 -22.17 22.16
C ILE A 13 3.40 -22.13 23.47
N LEU A 14 3.24 -21.03 24.20
CA LEU A 14 3.77 -20.81 25.54
C LEU A 14 2.60 -20.67 26.51
N MET A 15 2.74 -21.22 27.71
CA MET A 15 1.85 -20.96 28.83
C MET A 15 2.62 -20.18 29.90
N VAL A 16 2.06 -19.07 30.33
CA VAL A 16 2.67 -18.15 31.27
C VAL A 16 1.85 -18.15 32.55
N ASP A 17 2.53 -18.27 33.69
CA ASP A 17 1.88 -18.22 35.00
C ASP A 17 1.59 -16.78 35.47
N GLU A 18 0.99 -16.65 36.66
CA GLU A 18 0.67 -15.35 37.28
C GLU A 18 1.91 -14.50 37.58
N GLY A 19 3.10 -15.13 37.68
CA GLY A 19 4.39 -14.47 37.88
C GLY A 19 5.08 -14.02 36.59
N LEU A 20 4.41 -14.13 35.43
CA LEU A 20 4.97 -13.89 34.10
C LEU A 20 6.13 -14.83 33.76
N VAL A 21 6.17 -16.02 34.35
CA VAL A 21 7.16 -17.07 34.08
C VAL A 21 6.57 -18.10 33.11
N ILE A 22 7.38 -18.54 32.16
CA ILE A 22 6.96 -19.55 31.18
C ILE A 22 6.91 -20.92 31.88
N SER A 23 5.71 -21.39 32.12
CA SER A 23 5.43 -22.69 32.75
C SER A 23 5.47 -23.86 31.76
N TYR A 24 5.24 -23.60 30.46
CA TYR A 24 5.24 -24.62 29.42
C TYR A 24 5.55 -24.02 28.05
N ALA A 25 6.29 -24.73 27.22
CA ALA A 25 6.52 -24.44 25.81
C ALA A 25 6.39 -25.71 24.97
N ASN A 26 5.55 -25.67 23.92
CA ASN A 26 5.43 -26.80 22.99
C ASN A 26 6.71 -26.98 22.14
N LEU A 27 6.81 -28.11 21.45
CA LEU A 27 7.97 -28.43 20.61
C LEU A 27 8.27 -27.36 19.55
N SER A 28 7.23 -26.77 18.95
CA SER A 28 7.37 -25.70 17.96
C SER A 28 7.93 -24.42 18.56
N ALA A 29 7.51 -24.05 19.77
CA ALA A 29 8.06 -22.93 20.53
C ALA A 29 9.52 -23.18 20.89
N LYS A 30 9.86 -24.38 21.36
CA LYS A 30 11.25 -24.75 21.70
C LYS A 30 12.18 -24.70 20.49
N LYS A 31 11.72 -25.15 19.31
CA LYS A 31 12.49 -25.02 18.06
C LYS A 31 12.73 -23.56 17.69
N LEU A 32 11.72 -22.72 17.86
CA LEU A 32 11.75 -21.32 17.45
C LEU A 32 12.58 -20.46 18.41
N LEU A 33 12.27 -20.52 19.71
CA LEU A 33 12.81 -19.65 20.75
C LEU A 33 13.94 -20.29 21.58
N GLY A 34 14.11 -21.62 21.53
CA GLY A 34 15.05 -22.36 22.38
C GLY A 34 14.38 -22.92 23.64
N GLU A 35 15.19 -23.45 24.58
CA GLU A 35 14.69 -23.87 25.89
C GLU A 35 14.46 -22.64 26.77
N ILE A 36 13.19 -22.27 26.95
CA ILE A 36 12.75 -21.03 27.60
C ILE A 36 11.83 -21.27 28.82
N GLU A 37 11.52 -22.53 29.13
CA GLU A 37 10.73 -22.89 30.30
C GLU A 37 11.46 -22.47 31.59
N GLY A 38 10.71 -21.92 32.55
CA GLY A 38 11.25 -21.35 33.79
C GLY A 38 11.86 -19.96 33.65
N SER A 39 11.96 -19.41 32.44
CA SER A 39 12.42 -18.04 32.22
C SER A 39 11.26 -17.04 32.32
N ALA A 40 11.57 -15.81 32.72
CA ALA A 40 10.60 -14.72 32.65
C ALA A 40 10.24 -14.43 31.19
N LEU A 41 8.96 -14.16 30.93
CA LEU A 41 8.45 -13.92 29.58
C LEU A 41 9.24 -12.83 28.81
N PRO A 42 9.61 -11.69 29.42
CA PRO A 42 10.38 -10.66 28.72
C PRO A 42 11.77 -11.11 28.27
N ASP A 43 12.44 -11.92 29.10
CA ASP A 43 13.79 -12.43 28.86
C ASP A 43 13.78 -13.59 27.86
N ALA A 44 12.67 -14.30 27.71
CA ALA A 44 12.59 -15.42 26.77
C ALA A 44 12.33 -14.98 25.33
N LEU A 45 11.43 -14.01 25.13
CA LEU A 45 10.96 -13.64 23.79
C LEU A 45 11.89 -12.65 23.08
N HIS A 46 12.58 -11.76 23.79
CA HIS A 46 13.48 -10.74 23.20
C HIS A 46 12.90 -10.06 21.94
N VAL A 47 11.61 -9.75 21.96
CA VAL A 47 10.90 -9.14 20.82
C VAL A 47 10.68 -7.66 21.03
N GLN A 48 10.58 -6.92 19.92
CA GLN A 48 10.09 -5.54 19.97
C GLN A 48 8.65 -5.51 20.49
N GLY A 49 8.33 -4.52 21.33
CA GLY A 49 6.98 -4.35 21.87
C GLY A 49 6.63 -5.28 23.05
N ILE A 50 7.63 -5.86 23.72
CA ILE A 50 7.43 -6.76 24.87
C ILE A 50 6.58 -6.14 26.00
N SER A 51 6.65 -4.83 26.22
CA SER A 51 5.82 -4.13 27.21
C SER A 51 4.32 -4.31 26.94
N ASN A 52 3.88 -4.23 25.68
CA ASN A 52 2.46 -4.42 25.33
C ASN A 52 2.02 -5.87 25.55
N ILE A 53 2.92 -6.83 25.35
CA ILE A 53 2.66 -8.25 25.63
C ILE A 53 2.45 -8.42 27.14
N VAL A 54 3.33 -7.85 27.96
CA VAL A 54 3.24 -7.90 29.42
C VAL A 54 1.97 -7.21 29.93
N ASP A 55 1.66 -6.02 29.43
CA ASP A 55 0.45 -5.27 29.78
C ASP A 55 -0.82 -6.07 29.46
N SER A 56 -0.81 -6.87 28.38
CA SER A 56 -1.92 -7.76 28.02
C SER A 56 -2.16 -8.86 29.05
N PHE A 57 -1.09 -9.38 29.69
CA PHE A 57 -1.22 -10.34 30.80
C PHE A 57 -1.76 -9.69 32.06
N ILE A 58 -1.28 -8.48 32.39
CA ILE A 58 -1.71 -7.75 33.59
C ILE A 58 -3.19 -7.34 33.48
N SER A 59 -3.61 -6.86 32.32
CA SER A 59 -4.97 -6.41 32.06
C SER A 59 -5.96 -7.53 31.70
N GLY A 60 -5.46 -8.75 31.44
CA GLY A 60 -6.27 -9.87 30.96
C GLY A 60 -6.85 -9.69 29.55
N SER A 61 -6.34 -8.74 28.77
CA SER A 61 -6.82 -8.47 27.41
C SER A 61 -6.24 -9.45 26.38
N HIS A 62 -6.86 -9.53 25.21
CA HIS A 62 -6.24 -10.12 24.03
C HIS A 62 -5.35 -9.09 23.32
N TYR A 63 -4.17 -9.52 22.87
CA TYR A 63 -3.24 -8.68 22.12
C TYR A 63 -2.68 -9.43 20.92
N CYS A 64 -2.45 -8.73 19.81
CA CYS A 64 -1.88 -9.31 18.60
C CYS A 64 -0.91 -8.31 17.96
N THR A 65 0.30 -8.76 17.62
CA THR A 65 1.29 -7.95 16.92
C THR A 65 2.16 -8.79 15.99
N ASP A 66 2.61 -8.18 14.90
CA ASP A 66 3.76 -8.67 14.14
C ASP A 66 5.02 -8.07 14.77
N THR A 67 6.07 -8.87 14.94
CA THR A 67 7.36 -8.42 15.49
C THR A 67 8.52 -9.09 14.79
N VAL A 68 9.70 -8.49 14.94
CA VAL A 68 10.97 -9.04 14.50
C VAL A 68 11.63 -9.78 15.67
N PHE A 69 12.23 -10.92 15.36
CA PHE A 69 13.03 -11.73 16.26
C PHE A 69 14.34 -12.08 15.55
N VAL A 70 15.48 -11.86 16.19
CA VAL A 70 16.80 -12.16 15.62
C VAL A 70 17.38 -13.35 16.35
N LYS A 71 17.71 -14.41 15.61
CA LYS A 71 18.35 -15.62 16.13
C LYS A 71 19.47 -16.04 15.21
N ASP A 72 20.64 -16.33 15.76
CA ASP A 72 21.82 -16.78 15.00
C ASP A 72 22.15 -15.86 13.79
N GLU A 73 22.10 -14.54 13.99
CA GLU A 73 22.26 -13.50 12.95
C GLU A 73 21.19 -13.51 11.84
N THR A 74 20.22 -14.40 11.91
CA THR A 74 19.08 -14.46 10.99
C THR A 74 17.86 -13.74 11.55
N THR A 75 17.21 -12.95 10.69
CA THR A 75 16.00 -12.21 11.04
C THR A 75 14.76 -13.04 10.73
N HIS A 76 13.93 -13.25 11.75
CA HIS A 76 12.63 -13.89 11.64
C HIS A 76 11.51 -12.90 11.94
N TYR A 77 10.41 -13.06 11.22
CA TYR A 77 9.17 -12.34 11.50
C TYR A 77 8.20 -13.26 12.24
N LEU A 78 7.69 -12.80 13.37
CA LEU A 78 6.76 -13.54 14.20
C LEU A 78 5.45 -12.79 14.35
N LYS A 79 4.33 -13.51 14.22
CA LYS A 79 3.02 -13.04 14.67
C LYS A 79 2.79 -13.56 16.08
N ILE A 80 2.72 -12.65 17.04
CA ILE A 80 2.45 -12.97 18.44
C ILE A 80 0.99 -12.67 18.73
N LYS A 81 0.28 -13.66 19.26
CA LYS A 81 -1.06 -13.52 19.84
C LYS A 81 -0.99 -13.85 21.32
N VAL A 82 -1.51 -12.96 22.15
CA VAL A 82 -1.59 -13.13 23.59
C VAL A 82 -3.05 -13.34 23.95
N SER A 83 -3.34 -14.46 24.59
CA SER A 83 -4.63 -14.80 25.15
C SER A 83 -4.38 -15.47 26.49
N PRO A 84 -4.22 -14.70 27.58
CA PRO A 84 -3.77 -15.22 28.87
C PRO A 84 -4.55 -16.48 29.29
N PRO A 85 -3.87 -17.54 29.77
CA PRO A 85 -2.44 -17.61 30.09
C PRO A 85 -1.52 -17.94 28.89
N TYR A 86 -2.01 -17.92 27.65
CA TYR A 86 -1.26 -18.39 26.48
C TYR A 86 -0.62 -17.26 25.67
N VAL A 87 0.58 -17.55 25.15
CA VAL A 87 1.19 -16.81 24.04
C VAL A 87 1.34 -17.77 22.86
N ILE A 88 0.87 -17.35 21.70
CA ILE A 88 1.01 -18.08 20.46
C ILE A 88 1.95 -17.28 19.55
N ALA A 89 3.07 -17.89 19.18
CA ALA A 89 4.06 -17.34 18.28
C ALA A 89 4.06 -18.13 16.96
N ARG A 90 3.62 -17.49 15.88
CA ARG A 90 3.68 -18.07 14.53
C ARG A 90 4.81 -17.45 13.74
N ASN A 91 5.66 -18.28 13.15
CA ASN A 91 6.64 -17.82 12.16
C ASN A 91 5.91 -17.39 10.88
N ILE A 92 6.07 -16.12 10.51
CA ILE A 92 5.50 -15.51 9.29
C ILE A 92 6.61 -14.98 8.35
N THR A 93 7.84 -15.48 8.52
CA THR A 93 9.01 -15.01 7.76
C THR A 93 8.83 -15.22 6.27
N SER A 94 8.38 -16.41 5.86
CA SER A 94 8.16 -16.72 4.43
C SER A 94 7.09 -15.83 3.82
N GLU A 95 5.99 -15.58 4.53
CA GLU A 95 4.93 -14.68 4.11
C GLU A 95 5.45 -13.24 3.95
N LYS A 96 6.20 -12.72 4.93
CA LYS A 96 6.78 -11.36 4.87
C LYS A 96 7.83 -11.22 3.76
N LEU A 97 8.67 -12.23 3.56
CA LEU A 97 9.66 -12.23 2.48
C LEU A 97 9.00 -12.30 1.11
N PHE A 98 7.93 -13.09 0.97
CA PHE A 98 7.15 -13.15 -0.28
C PHE A 98 6.45 -11.81 -0.57
N GLU A 99 5.84 -11.20 0.45
CA GLU A 99 5.24 -9.86 0.36
C GLU A 99 6.29 -8.83 -0.11
N SER A 100 7.47 -8.82 0.49
CA SER A 100 8.58 -7.94 0.09
C SER A 100 9.06 -8.21 -1.33
N ALA A 101 9.27 -9.47 -1.71
CA ALA A 101 9.72 -9.82 -3.05
C ALA A 101 8.70 -9.44 -4.13
N LYS A 102 7.40 -9.60 -3.86
CA LYS A 102 6.32 -9.12 -4.74
C LYS A 102 6.40 -7.60 -4.91
N MET A 103 6.66 -6.87 -3.83
CA MET A 103 6.82 -5.41 -3.85
C MET A 103 7.99 -4.98 -4.74
N ASP A 104 9.17 -5.57 -4.50
CA ASP A 104 10.39 -5.23 -5.22
C ASP A 104 10.26 -5.53 -6.71
N PHE A 105 9.62 -6.64 -7.05
CA PHE A 105 9.31 -7.00 -8.43
C PHE A 105 8.42 -5.95 -9.12
N VAL A 106 7.33 -5.54 -8.47
CA VAL A 106 6.43 -4.51 -9.04
C VAL A 106 7.15 -3.17 -9.16
N ASN A 107 7.89 -2.75 -8.14
CA ASN A 107 8.63 -1.50 -8.18
C ASN A 107 9.68 -1.50 -9.31
N SER A 108 10.39 -2.61 -9.51
CA SER A 108 11.32 -2.78 -10.63
C SER A 108 10.63 -2.60 -11.97
N ILE A 109 9.48 -3.25 -12.17
CA ILE A 109 8.66 -3.09 -13.38
C ILE A 109 8.28 -1.61 -13.57
N VAL A 110 7.76 -0.95 -12.53
CA VAL A 110 7.37 0.46 -12.63
C VAL A 110 8.52 1.34 -13.10
N HIS A 111 9.71 1.17 -12.53
CA HIS A 111 10.90 1.92 -12.93
C HIS A 111 11.35 1.60 -14.36
N GLU A 112 11.39 0.32 -14.74
CA GLU A 112 11.79 -0.13 -16.09
C GLU A 112 10.82 0.35 -17.17
N PHE A 113 9.53 0.49 -16.87
CA PHE A 113 8.54 1.03 -17.81
C PHE A 113 8.49 2.56 -17.83
N SER A 114 8.71 3.23 -16.68
CA SER A 114 8.64 4.70 -16.59
C SER A 114 9.64 5.40 -17.51
N THR A 115 10.87 4.89 -17.57
CA THR A 115 11.95 5.46 -18.40
C THR A 115 11.63 5.43 -19.91
N PRO A 116 11.32 4.27 -20.53
CA PRO A 116 10.98 4.23 -21.96
C PRO A 116 9.68 4.96 -22.27
N LEU A 117 8.69 4.97 -21.37
CA LEU A 117 7.46 5.75 -21.56
C LEU A 117 7.71 7.24 -21.58
N ALA A 118 8.57 7.75 -20.70
CA ALA A 118 8.99 9.16 -20.71
C ALA A 118 9.67 9.52 -22.05
N VAL A 119 10.52 8.65 -22.59
CA VAL A 119 11.17 8.84 -23.89
C VAL A 119 10.14 8.85 -25.03
N ILE A 120 9.19 7.90 -25.06
CA ILE A 120 8.13 7.84 -26.09
C ILE A 120 7.26 9.10 -26.02
N ASN A 121 6.83 9.50 -24.82
CA ASN A 121 6.05 10.72 -24.63
C ASN A 121 6.83 11.97 -25.09
N GLY A 122 8.13 12.05 -24.82
CA GLY A 122 8.99 13.13 -25.30
C GLY A 122 9.03 13.21 -26.82
N TYR A 123 9.20 12.08 -27.52
CA TYR A 123 9.16 12.06 -28.99
C TYR A 123 7.80 12.41 -29.56
N VAL A 124 6.72 11.90 -28.95
CA VAL A 124 5.36 12.24 -29.35
C VAL A 124 5.11 13.74 -29.19
N GLN A 125 5.56 14.35 -28.09
CA GLN A 125 5.46 15.80 -27.86
C GLN A 125 6.20 16.60 -28.94
N LEU A 126 7.44 16.19 -29.27
CA LEU A 126 8.22 16.81 -30.35
C LEU A 126 7.52 16.74 -31.71
N LEU A 127 6.83 15.62 -32.00
CA LEU A 127 6.07 15.45 -33.24
C LEU A 127 4.80 16.34 -33.25
N ILE A 128 4.11 16.46 -32.12
CA ILE A 128 2.95 17.35 -31.95
C ILE A 128 3.36 18.83 -32.11
N GLU A 129 4.52 19.24 -31.59
CA GLU A 129 5.02 20.62 -31.73
C GLU A 129 5.38 20.97 -33.17
N LYS A 130 5.87 19.99 -33.94
CA LYS A 130 6.20 20.13 -35.37
C LYS A 130 5.00 19.99 -36.31
N ASN A 131 3.78 19.80 -35.77
CA ASN A 131 2.58 19.37 -36.48
C ASN A 131 1.99 20.39 -37.48
N LYS A 132 2.59 21.58 -37.66
CA LYS A 132 2.08 22.59 -38.62
C LYS A 132 2.22 22.18 -40.10
N GLU A 133 2.99 21.14 -40.40
CA GLU A 133 3.26 20.69 -41.78
C GLU A 133 2.91 19.21 -42.06
N LEU A 134 2.29 18.50 -41.10
CA LEU A 134 1.99 17.07 -41.27
C LEU A 134 0.63 16.84 -41.96
N PRO A 135 0.50 15.80 -42.81
CA PRO A 135 -0.79 15.38 -43.33
C PRO A 135 -1.76 15.02 -42.20
N ALA A 136 -3.05 15.28 -42.39
CA ALA A 136 -4.09 15.06 -41.37
C ALA A 136 -4.11 13.63 -40.81
N GLU A 137 -3.91 12.62 -41.65
CA GLU A 137 -3.84 11.20 -41.24
C GLU A 137 -2.65 10.91 -40.32
N VAL A 138 -1.52 11.59 -40.53
CA VAL A 138 -0.31 11.46 -39.70
C VAL A 138 -0.55 12.12 -38.34
N SER A 139 -1.15 13.31 -38.32
CA SER A 139 -1.55 13.98 -37.07
C SER A 139 -2.50 13.11 -36.25
N GLU A 140 -3.52 12.51 -36.87
CA GLU A 140 -4.45 11.64 -36.16
C GLU A 140 -3.76 10.40 -35.57
N THR A 141 -2.77 9.86 -36.29
CA THR A 141 -1.97 8.72 -35.83
C THR A 141 -1.10 9.10 -34.63
N ILE A 142 -0.43 10.25 -34.66
CA ILE A 142 0.36 10.77 -33.54
C ILE A 142 -0.52 10.95 -32.30
N ASP A 143 -1.71 11.54 -32.46
CA ASP A 143 -2.67 11.70 -31.37
C ASP A 143 -3.13 10.36 -30.77
N ARG A 144 -3.27 9.31 -31.59
CA ARG A 144 -3.61 7.95 -31.10
C ARG A 144 -2.46 7.35 -30.30
N ILE A 145 -1.22 7.54 -30.74
CA ILE A 145 -0.03 7.11 -30.01
C ILE A 145 0.05 7.85 -28.67
N ALA A 146 -0.06 9.18 -28.67
CA ALA A 146 -0.05 10.01 -27.46
C ALA A 146 -1.04 9.52 -26.41
N ARG A 147 -2.30 9.30 -26.80
CA ARG A 147 -3.34 8.79 -25.90
C ARG A 147 -3.03 7.39 -25.36
N SER A 148 -2.43 6.53 -26.18
CA SER A 148 -2.11 5.17 -25.79
C SER A 148 -0.94 5.12 -24.80
N THR A 149 0.12 5.90 -25.04
CA THR A 149 1.29 6.00 -24.17
C THR A 149 0.95 6.66 -22.84
N ASN A 150 0.12 7.72 -22.85
CA ASN A 150 -0.39 8.33 -21.62
C ASN A 150 -1.26 7.36 -20.81
N ARG A 151 -2.12 6.57 -21.47
CA ARG A 151 -2.90 5.53 -20.78
C ARG A 151 -1.99 4.48 -20.15
N LEU A 152 -0.95 4.04 -20.85
CA LEU A 152 -0.01 3.06 -20.33
C LEU A 152 0.81 3.62 -19.14
N SER A 153 1.23 4.87 -19.22
CA SER A 153 1.93 5.57 -18.13
C SER A 153 1.08 5.58 -16.86
N ARG A 154 -0.21 5.94 -16.98
CA ARG A 154 -1.15 5.88 -15.87
C ARG A 154 -1.26 4.46 -15.32
N LEU A 155 -1.49 3.44 -16.16
CA LEU A 155 -1.60 2.05 -15.68
C LEU A 155 -0.37 1.55 -14.92
N VAL A 156 0.83 1.95 -15.34
CA VAL A 156 2.09 1.60 -14.66
C VAL A 156 2.18 2.29 -13.29
N GLU A 157 1.86 3.58 -13.23
CA GLU A 157 1.80 4.32 -11.96
C GLU A 157 0.74 3.74 -11.00
N GLU A 158 -0.43 3.39 -11.53
CA GLU A 158 -1.51 2.77 -10.78
C GLU A 158 -1.10 1.43 -10.17
N LEU A 159 -0.35 0.62 -10.91
CA LEU A 159 0.20 -0.66 -10.46
C LEU A 159 1.16 -0.46 -9.27
N GLY A 160 2.05 0.52 -9.35
CA GLY A 160 2.99 0.85 -8.27
C GLY A 160 2.27 1.28 -7.00
N ILE A 161 1.29 2.18 -7.12
CA ILE A 161 0.49 2.64 -5.97
C ILE A 161 -0.26 1.46 -5.34
N LEU A 162 -0.92 0.62 -6.15
CA LEU A 162 -1.71 -0.50 -5.64
C LEU A 162 -0.84 -1.52 -4.91
N SER A 163 0.34 -1.83 -5.45
CA SER A 163 1.29 -2.72 -4.79
C SER A 163 1.77 -2.16 -3.45
N ASN A 164 2.02 -0.86 -3.36
CA ASN A 164 2.42 -0.21 -2.10
C ASN A 164 1.28 -0.19 -1.07
N LEU A 165 0.03 -0.03 -1.51
CA LEU A 165 -1.16 -0.04 -0.66
C LEU A 165 -1.48 -1.44 -0.12
N GLU A 166 -1.44 -2.48 -0.97
CA GLU A 166 -1.75 -3.87 -0.56
C GLU A 166 -0.83 -4.37 0.58
N LEU A 167 0.41 -3.88 0.61
CA LEU A 167 1.44 -4.34 1.54
C LEU A 167 1.59 -3.43 2.77
N GLN A 168 0.67 -2.48 2.98
CA GLN A 168 0.69 -1.49 4.08
C GLN A 168 2.00 -0.68 4.17
N ASN A 169 2.80 -0.66 3.11
CA ASN A 169 4.09 0.03 3.03
C ASN A 169 3.99 1.40 2.34
N TYR A 170 2.81 1.79 1.87
CA TYR A 170 2.58 3.15 1.38
C TYR A 170 2.66 4.14 2.55
N ARG A 171 3.75 4.92 2.59
CA ARG A 171 3.86 6.04 3.53
C ARG A 171 3.11 7.22 2.94
N VAL A 172 1.92 7.49 3.50
CA VAL A 172 1.12 8.67 3.16
C VAL A 172 1.98 9.92 3.35
N LYS A 173 2.21 10.64 2.26
CA LYS A 173 2.99 11.88 2.27
C LYS A 173 2.04 13.05 2.47
N ILE A 174 1.72 13.33 3.73
CA ILE A 174 0.87 14.47 4.08
C ILE A 174 1.63 15.77 3.82
N GLU A 175 1.08 16.59 2.94
CA GLU A 175 1.53 17.96 2.67
C GLU A 175 0.33 18.92 2.63
N THR A 176 0.58 20.21 2.81
CA THR A 176 -0.48 21.23 2.71
C THR A 176 -0.71 21.54 1.24
N VAL A 177 -1.89 21.20 0.72
CA VAL A 177 -2.24 21.32 -0.69
C VAL A 177 -3.37 22.32 -0.86
N ASN A 178 -3.27 23.19 -1.88
CA ASN A 178 -4.40 24.00 -2.32
C ASN A 178 -5.38 23.11 -3.10
N LEU A 179 -6.57 22.87 -2.54
CA LEU A 179 -7.55 21.98 -3.17
C LEU A 179 -8.10 22.57 -4.47
N ARG A 180 -8.12 23.89 -4.62
CA ARG A 180 -8.55 24.54 -5.86
C ARG A 180 -7.63 24.16 -7.02
N GLU A 181 -6.32 24.27 -6.81
CA GLU A 181 -5.31 23.92 -7.81
C GLU A 181 -5.41 22.44 -8.18
N LEU A 182 -5.59 21.56 -7.19
CA LEU A 182 -5.72 20.12 -7.40
C LEU A 182 -6.97 19.74 -8.22
N VAL A 183 -8.10 20.40 -7.97
CA VAL A 183 -9.34 20.20 -8.73
C VAL A 183 -9.20 20.73 -10.15
N ASP A 184 -8.63 21.93 -10.32
CA ASP A 184 -8.41 22.53 -11.64
C ASP A 184 -7.48 21.64 -12.49
N GLU A 185 -6.42 21.09 -11.88
CA GLU A 185 -5.52 20.12 -12.52
C GLU A 185 -6.30 18.88 -13.00
N ALA A 186 -7.13 18.28 -12.13
CA ALA A 186 -7.89 17.08 -12.48
C ALA A 186 -8.94 17.32 -13.59
N VAL A 187 -9.57 18.50 -13.60
CA VAL A 187 -10.51 18.91 -14.65
C VAL A 187 -9.79 19.09 -15.99
N PHE A 188 -8.63 19.76 -15.97
CA PHE A 188 -7.79 19.99 -17.14
C PHE A 188 -7.34 18.66 -17.76
N ASP A 189 -6.92 17.72 -16.91
CA ASP A 189 -6.42 16.41 -17.32
C ASP A 189 -7.48 15.53 -18.03
N LEU A 190 -8.76 15.91 -17.93
CA LEU A 190 -9.90 15.24 -18.55
C LEU A 190 -10.55 16.05 -19.69
N GLU A 191 -10.02 17.24 -20.03
CA GLU A 191 -10.57 18.18 -21.02
C GLU A 191 -10.93 17.51 -22.35
N GLY A 192 -10.00 16.76 -22.91
CA GLY A 192 -10.23 16.07 -24.18
C GLY A 192 -11.39 15.07 -24.13
N LYS A 193 -11.77 14.53 -22.97
CA LYS A 193 -12.90 13.60 -22.85
C LYS A 193 -14.23 14.33 -22.72
N TRP A 194 -14.32 15.34 -21.86
CA TRP A 194 -15.57 16.04 -21.61
C TRP A 194 -15.94 17.02 -22.73
N SER A 195 -14.94 17.64 -23.37
CA SER A 195 -15.15 18.48 -24.56
C SER A 195 -15.74 17.70 -25.73
N ARG A 196 -15.29 16.46 -25.97
CA ARG A 196 -15.83 15.58 -27.03
C ARG A 196 -17.30 15.21 -26.81
N LYS A 197 -17.75 15.10 -25.57
CA LYS A 197 -19.17 14.92 -25.21
C LYS A 197 -19.94 16.24 -25.10
N LYS A 198 -19.32 17.39 -25.43
CA LYS A 198 -19.91 18.73 -25.27
C LYS A 198 -20.45 18.96 -23.85
N LEU A 199 -19.79 18.40 -22.84
CA LEU A 199 -20.18 18.60 -21.45
C LEU A 199 -19.74 19.99 -21.00
N LYS A 200 -20.45 20.54 -20.02
CA LYS A 200 -20.04 21.74 -19.30
C LYS A 200 -19.54 21.33 -17.92
N ILE A 201 -18.35 21.77 -17.53
CA ILE A 201 -17.86 21.60 -16.15
C ILE A 201 -17.93 22.94 -15.45
N ILE A 202 -18.48 22.95 -14.24
CA ILE A 202 -18.52 24.11 -13.35
C ILE A 202 -17.75 23.70 -12.09
N THR A 203 -16.68 24.44 -11.78
CA THR A 203 -15.92 24.27 -10.54
C THR A 203 -16.34 25.34 -9.54
N ASP A 204 -16.95 24.92 -8.43
CA ASP A 204 -17.33 25.80 -7.32
C ASP A 204 -16.43 25.52 -6.10
N VAL A 205 -15.14 25.79 -6.28
CA VAL A 205 -14.12 25.60 -5.24
C VAL A 205 -13.50 26.94 -4.89
N SER A 206 -13.54 27.28 -3.59
CA SER A 206 -12.92 28.48 -3.03
C SER A 206 -11.41 28.49 -3.27
N GLN A 207 -10.84 29.66 -3.61
CA GLN A 207 -9.41 29.77 -3.94
C GLN A 207 -8.46 29.57 -2.75
N ASN A 208 -8.94 29.78 -1.53
CA ASN A 208 -8.11 29.74 -0.31
C ASN A 208 -8.47 28.54 0.57
N ILE A 209 -8.67 27.37 -0.02
CA ILE A 209 -8.94 26.15 0.73
C ILE A 209 -7.74 25.20 0.67
N TYR A 210 -7.14 24.98 1.84
CA TYR A 210 -5.96 24.15 2.01
C TYR A 210 -6.29 22.95 2.90
N ALA A 211 -5.72 21.80 2.57
CA ALA A 211 -5.84 20.60 3.39
C ALA A 211 -4.49 19.89 3.54
N ALA A 212 -4.29 19.28 4.71
CA ALA A 212 -3.15 18.40 4.96
C ALA A 212 -3.50 17.01 4.42
N VAL A 213 -3.03 16.71 3.21
CA VAL A 213 -3.41 15.50 2.45
C VAL A 213 -2.21 14.97 1.68
N ASP A 214 -2.32 13.73 1.19
CA ASP A 214 -1.43 13.24 0.16
C ASP A 214 -1.96 13.71 -1.20
N SER A 215 -1.22 14.64 -1.83
CA SER A 215 -1.63 15.30 -3.07
C SER A 215 -1.92 14.30 -4.19
N MET A 216 -1.05 13.30 -4.35
CA MET A 216 -1.15 12.28 -5.39
C MET A 216 -2.38 11.40 -5.19
N LEU A 217 -2.61 10.92 -3.96
CA LEU A 217 -3.79 10.10 -3.65
C LEU A 217 -5.08 10.89 -3.83
N LEU A 218 -5.13 12.14 -3.34
CA LEU A 218 -6.33 12.95 -3.44
C LEU A 218 -6.63 13.34 -4.90
N PHE A 219 -5.61 13.72 -5.68
CA PHE A 219 -5.75 13.97 -7.11
C PHE A 219 -6.36 12.77 -7.83
N ARG A 220 -5.91 11.56 -7.50
CA ARG A 220 -6.42 10.32 -8.09
C ARG A 220 -7.88 10.06 -7.74
N VAL A 221 -8.28 10.32 -6.50
CA VAL A 221 -9.70 10.23 -6.08
C VAL A 221 -10.54 11.20 -6.88
N ILE A 222 -10.15 12.48 -6.94
CA ILE A 222 -10.87 13.53 -7.67
C ILE A 222 -10.95 13.17 -9.16
N SER A 223 -9.83 12.82 -9.79
CA SER A 223 -9.76 12.43 -11.21
C SER A 223 -10.65 11.23 -11.53
N ASN A 224 -10.72 10.24 -10.65
CA ASN A 224 -11.60 9.08 -10.84
C ASN A 224 -13.08 9.44 -10.75
N LEU A 225 -13.45 10.30 -9.80
CA LEU A 225 -14.82 10.78 -9.65
C LEU A 225 -15.26 11.60 -10.88
N ILE A 226 -14.43 12.56 -11.32
CA ILE A 226 -14.72 13.37 -12.52
C ILE A 226 -14.75 12.49 -13.77
N SER A 227 -13.81 11.56 -13.93
CA SER A 227 -13.79 10.62 -15.05
C SER A 227 -15.07 9.78 -15.12
N ASN A 228 -15.56 9.31 -13.96
CA ASN A 228 -16.83 8.61 -13.88
C ASN A 228 -18.00 9.54 -14.24
N ALA A 229 -18.05 10.76 -13.72
CA ALA A 229 -19.09 11.73 -14.06
C ALA A 229 -19.13 11.99 -15.59
N VAL A 230 -17.98 12.16 -16.24
CA VAL A 230 -17.86 12.33 -17.69
C VAL A 230 -18.32 11.08 -18.45
N LYS A 231 -17.94 9.89 -17.98
CA LYS A 231 -18.31 8.62 -18.60
C LYS A 231 -19.82 8.40 -18.57
N TYR A 232 -20.48 8.67 -17.45
CA TYR A 232 -21.89 8.36 -17.23
C TYR A 232 -22.85 9.52 -17.54
N SER A 233 -22.35 10.74 -17.79
CA SER A 233 -23.19 11.88 -18.20
C SER A 233 -23.60 11.84 -19.68
N SER A 234 -24.82 12.26 -19.98
CA SER A 234 -25.32 12.46 -21.35
C SER A 234 -24.63 13.64 -22.04
N VAL A 235 -24.60 13.61 -23.38
CA VAL A 235 -24.04 14.71 -24.19
C VAL A 235 -24.75 16.02 -23.84
N GLY A 236 -23.99 17.10 -23.65
CA GLY A 236 -24.54 18.42 -23.32
C GLY A 236 -24.89 18.66 -21.85
N ASN A 237 -24.75 17.65 -20.97
CA ASN A 237 -25.00 17.84 -19.54
C ASN A 237 -23.92 18.71 -18.87
N THR A 238 -24.30 19.24 -17.71
CA THR A 238 -23.39 19.95 -16.79
C THR A 238 -22.94 19.02 -15.67
N ILE A 239 -21.65 19.07 -15.34
CA ILE A 239 -21.04 18.44 -14.16
C ILE A 239 -20.58 19.56 -13.24
N GLU A 240 -21.01 19.52 -11.99
CA GLU A 240 -20.60 20.46 -10.94
C GLU A 240 -19.62 19.76 -10.00
N VAL A 241 -18.51 20.44 -9.70
CA VAL A 241 -17.40 19.97 -8.86
C VAL A 241 -17.17 20.94 -7.72
#